data_AF-A0A8T6CJW0-F1
#
_entry.id   AF-A0A8T6CJW0-F1
#
_cell.length_a   1.000
_cell.length_b   1.000
_cell.length_c   1.000
_cell.angle_alpha   90.00
_cell.angle_beta   90.00
_cell.angle_gamma   90.00
#
_symmetry.space_group_name_H-M   'P 1'
#
loop_
_entity.id
_entity.type
_entity.pdbx_description
1 polymer ?
#
loop_
_entity_poly.entity_id
_entity_poly.type
_entity_poly.pdbx_seq_one_letter_code
_entity_poly.pdbx_strand_id
1 'polypeptide(L)'
;MLNHPPYNADDLKDPPIPGPEFIELLHRQRAERYPEPPPLYQLLYAGSLTHDDLQLWAKNHYYYLDHGLQFSTAALYVKNNDEASRTHELRKLVKIEGRDIVNDLVGWTTPAYEELW
;
A
#
# COMPACT_ATOMS: atom_id res chain seq x y z
N MET A 1 -6.31 -25.45 9.23
CA MET A 1 -7.70 -25.48 8.71
C MET A 1 -8.22 -24.06 8.70
N LEU A 2 -8.35 -23.45 7.51
CA LEU A 2 -9.07 -22.18 7.30
C LEU A 2 -9.83 -22.36 5.98
N ASN A 3 -10.84 -23.23 5.97
CA ASN A 3 -11.65 -23.54 4.79
C ASN A 3 -13.00 -22.80 4.78
N HIS A 4 -13.17 -21.80 5.62
CA HIS A 4 -14.38 -20.98 5.64
C HIS A 4 -14.02 -19.54 5.29
N PRO A 5 -14.75 -18.91 4.35
CA PRO A 5 -14.60 -17.49 4.10
C PRO A 5 -14.88 -16.70 5.40
N PRO A 6 -14.25 -15.53 5.58
CA PRO A 6 -14.37 -14.72 6.80
C PRO A 6 -15.80 -14.18 7.04
N TYR A 7 -16.71 -14.36 6.08
CA TYR A 7 -18.09 -13.94 6.12
C TYR A 7 -18.99 -15.15 5.80
N ASN A 8 -20.09 -15.29 6.52
CA ASN A 8 -21.13 -16.28 6.27
C ASN A 8 -22.24 -15.69 5.36
N ALA A 9 -23.25 -16.49 5.02
CA ALA A 9 -24.36 -16.05 4.17
C ALA A 9 -25.22 -14.94 4.82
N ASP A 10 -25.39 -14.98 6.14
CA ASP A 10 -26.14 -13.96 6.89
C ASP A 10 -25.40 -12.62 6.93
N ASP A 11 -24.07 -12.63 6.89
CA ASP A 11 -23.23 -11.42 6.80
C ASP A 11 -23.33 -10.74 5.42
N LEU A 12 -23.81 -11.45 4.40
CA LEU A 12 -23.94 -10.99 3.00
C LEU A 12 -25.40 -10.85 2.54
N LYS A 13 -26.34 -10.83 3.49
CA LYS A 13 -27.79 -10.75 3.19
C LYS A 13 -28.23 -9.39 2.65
N ASP A 14 -27.49 -8.33 2.97
CA ASP A 14 -27.81 -6.98 2.53
C ASP A 14 -27.35 -6.77 1.08
N PRO A 15 -28.11 -6.03 0.26
CA PRO A 15 -27.73 -5.77 -1.12
C PRO A 15 -26.39 -5.04 -1.20
N PRO A 16 -25.57 -5.29 -2.23
CA PRO A 16 -24.30 -4.60 -2.40
C PRO A 16 -24.53 -3.11 -2.58
N ILE A 17 -23.72 -2.30 -1.90
CA ILE A 17 -23.72 -0.85 -2.05
C ILE A 17 -23.21 -0.51 -3.46
N PRO A 18 -23.88 0.36 -4.23
CA PRO A 18 -23.38 0.84 -5.50
C PRO A 18 -21.98 1.46 -5.38
N GLY A 19 -21.13 1.28 -6.40
CA GLY A 19 -19.73 1.73 -6.37
C GLY A 19 -19.52 3.18 -5.90
N PRO A 20 -20.26 4.17 -6.43
CA PRO A 20 -20.15 5.56 -5.96
C PRO A 20 -20.53 5.74 -4.49
N GLU A 21 -21.61 5.10 -4.04
CA GLU A 21 -22.07 5.17 -2.65
C GLU A 21 -21.07 4.48 -1.69
N PHE A 22 -20.42 3.41 -2.15
CA PHE A 22 -19.38 2.73 -1.40
C PHE A 22 -18.13 3.61 -1.24
N ILE A 23 -17.74 4.35 -2.28
CA ILE A 23 -16.61 5.30 -2.20
C ILE A 23 -16.92 6.42 -1.19
N GLU A 24 -18.14 6.99 -1.23
CA GLU A 24 -18.57 7.99 -0.26
C GLU A 24 -18.58 7.45 1.18
N LEU A 25 -19.01 6.19 1.36
CA LEU A 25 -18.94 5.52 2.65
C LEU A 25 -17.50 5.44 3.17
N LEU A 26 -16.53 5.05 2.33
CA LEU A 26 -15.12 4.98 2.72
C LEU A 26 -14.56 6.36 3.10
N HIS A 27 -14.92 7.40 2.35
CA HIS A 27 -14.53 8.78 2.67
C HIS A 27 -15.11 9.23 4.01
N ARG A 28 -16.38 8.95 4.27
CA ARG A 28 -17.03 9.27 5.55
C ARG A 28 -16.37 8.52 6.71
N GLN A 29 -16.16 7.22 6.58
CA GLN A 29 -15.50 6.42 7.63
C GLN A 29 -14.07 6.90 7.91
N ARG A 30 -13.32 7.29 6.88
CA ARG A 30 -12.01 7.91 7.06
C ARG A 30 -12.12 9.21 7.87
N ALA A 31 -13.05 10.09 7.52
CA ALA A 31 -13.24 11.38 8.20
C ALA A 31 -13.73 11.22 9.64
N GLU A 32 -14.60 10.25 9.91
CA GLU A 32 -15.06 9.94 11.27
C GLU A 32 -13.94 9.38 12.15
N ARG A 33 -13.13 8.47 11.59
CA ARG A 33 -12.04 7.82 12.33
C ARG A 33 -10.84 8.74 12.54
N TYR A 34 -10.55 9.60 11.57
CA TYR A 34 -9.40 10.51 11.57
C TYR A 34 -9.88 11.91 11.18
N PRO A 35 -10.63 12.60 12.06
CA PRO A 35 -11.18 13.93 11.76
C PRO A 35 -10.08 14.98 11.62
N GLU A 36 -8.99 14.78 12.36
CA GLU A 36 -7.77 15.55 12.23
C GLU A 36 -6.61 14.63 11.84
N PRO A 37 -5.57 15.16 11.16
CA PRO A 37 -4.32 14.43 10.99
C PRO A 37 -3.77 13.97 12.34
N PRO A 38 -2.98 12.88 12.41
CA PRO A 38 -2.32 12.51 13.66
C PRO A 38 -1.47 13.66 14.22
N PRO A 39 -1.29 13.79 15.55
CA PRO A 39 -0.64 14.96 16.17
C PRO A 39 0.72 15.32 15.57
N LEU A 40 1.55 14.32 15.24
CA LEU A 40 2.84 14.52 14.59
C LEU A 40 2.70 15.25 13.23
N TYR A 41 1.70 14.89 12.42
CA TYR A 41 1.45 15.54 11.14
C TYR A 41 0.86 16.95 11.31
N GLN A 42 0.06 17.19 12.35
CA GLN A 42 -0.39 18.54 12.67
C GLN A 42 0.79 19.46 13.00
N LEU A 43 1.73 18.98 13.83
CA LEU A 43 2.95 19.72 14.19
C LEU A 43 3.87 19.94 12.98
N LEU A 44 3.95 18.94 12.08
CA LEU A 44 4.67 19.04 10.81
C LEU A 44 4.07 20.13 9.92
N TYR A 45 2.75 20.15 9.73
CA TYR A 45 2.07 21.18 8.94
C TYR A 45 2.21 22.58 9.55
N ALA A 46 2.22 22.67 10.87
CA ALA A 46 2.45 23.93 11.58
C ALA A 46 3.92 24.41 11.55
N GLY A 47 4.86 23.61 11.02
CA GLY A 47 6.29 23.95 11.02
C GLY A 47 6.91 24.01 12.41
N SER A 48 6.31 23.32 13.37
CA SER A 48 6.64 23.40 14.81
C SER A 48 7.51 22.24 15.31
N LEU A 49 7.81 21.28 14.45
CA LEU A 49 8.68 20.15 14.80
C LEU A 49 10.12 20.62 14.99
N THR A 50 10.76 20.08 16.03
CA THR A 50 12.19 20.25 16.20
C THR A 50 12.94 19.41 15.18
N HIS A 51 14.23 19.71 15.02
CA HIS A 51 15.11 18.89 14.19
C HIS A 51 15.16 17.43 14.65
N ASP A 52 15.15 17.18 15.97
CA ASP A 52 15.19 15.82 16.52
C ASP A 52 13.89 15.04 16.24
N ASP A 53 12.74 15.72 16.27
CA ASP A 53 11.46 15.11 15.87
C ASP A 53 11.47 14.69 14.39
N LEU A 54 12.02 15.53 13.52
CA LEU A 54 12.16 15.23 12.09
C LEU A 54 13.11 14.06 11.85
N GLN A 55 14.22 13.98 12.59
CA GLN A 55 15.14 12.85 12.51
C GLN A 55 14.46 11.55 12.95
N LEU A 56 13.71 11.58 14.05
CA LEU A 56 12.99 10.40 14.53
C LEU A 56 11.90 9.97 13.55
N TRP A 57 11.13 10.93 13.02
CA TRP A 57 10.14 10.67 11.98
C TRP A 57 10.77 10.01 10.77
N ALA A 58 11.88 10.56 10.25
CA ALA A 58 12.58 10.00 9.10
C ALA A 58 13.08 8.56 9.37
N LYS A 59 13.72 8.32 10.52
CA LYS A 59 14.20 6.98 10.91
C LYS A 59 13.09 5.94 10.98
N ASN A 60 11.96 6.30 11.61
CA ASN A 60 10.83 5.40 11.76
C ASN A 60 10.13 5.16 10.42
N HIS A 61 10.03 6.18 9.58
CA HIS A 61 9.37 6.08 8.30
C HIS A 61 10.21 5.35 7.25
N TYR A 62 11.54 5.40 7.37
CA TYR A 62 12.46 4.74 6.45
C TYR A 62 12.17 3.25 6.32
N TYR A 63 12.00 2.52 7.43
CA TYR A 63 11.72 1.10 7.39
C TYR A 63 10.41 0.77 6.64
N TYR A 64 9.38 1.59 6.81
CA TYR A 64 8.14 1.43 6.07
C TYR A 64 8.34 1.66 4.56
N LEU A 65 9.08 2.69 4.18
CA LEU A 65 9.35 3.01 2.77
C LEU A 65 10.22 1.96 2.10
N ASP A 66 11.29 1.55 2.76
CA ASP A 66 12.33 0.67 2.24
C ASP A 66 11.88 -0.79 2.18
N HIS A 67 11.11 -1.26 3.17
CA HIS A 67 10.67 -2.65 3.23
C HIS A 67 9.15 -2.78 3.09
N GLY A 68 8.40 -2.03 3.88
CA GLY A 68 6.94 -2.19 3.95
C GLY A 68 6.22 -1.99 2.61
N LEU A 69 6.59 -0.93 1.89
CA LEU A 69 5.97 -0.57 0.62
C LEU A 69 6.33 -1.55 -0.50
N GLN A 70 7.59 -1.98 -0.57
CA GLN A 70 8.06 -2.97 -1.52
C GLN A 70 7.34 -4.32 -1.33
N PHE A 71 7.39 -4.89 -0.12
CA PHE A 71 6.82 -6.21 0.16
C PHE A 71 5.31 -6.24 -0.06
N SER A 72 4.59 -5.19 0.35
CA SER A 72 3.14 -5.12 0.15
C SER A 72 2.77 -5.05 -1.33
N THR A 73 3.47 -4.23 -2.12
CA THR A 73 3.24 -4.11 -3.57
C THR A 73 3.57 -5.44 -4.28
N ALA A 74 4.68 -6.10 -3.93
CA ALA A 74 5.05 -7.40 -4.49
C ALA A 74 4.04 -8.50 -4.13
N ALA A 75 3.51 -8.48 -2.90
CA ALA A 75 2.48 -9.43 -2.48
C ALA A 75 1.19 -9.26 -3.30
N LEU A 76 0.79 -8.03 -3.62
CA LEU A 76 -0.35 -7.77 -4.51
C LEU A 76 -0.08 -8.27 -5.93
N TYR A 77 1.13 -8.07 -6.45
CA TYR A 77 1.52 -8.57 -7.77
C TYR A 77 1.45 -10.12 -7.86
N VAL A 78 1.99 -10.83 -6.87
CA VAL A 78 2.04 -12.30 -6.86
C VAL A 78 0.67 -12.93 -6.65
N LYS A 79 -0.21 -12.30 -5.85
CA LYS A 79 -1.51 -12.87 -5.49
C LYS A 79 -2.64 -12.50 -6.45
N ASN A 80 -2.41 -11.55 -7.35
CA ASN A 80 -3.41 -11.11 -8.32
C ASN A 80 -3.21 -11.84 -9.64
N ASN A 81 -4.30 -12.37 -10.23
CA ASN A 81 -4.27 -13.06 -11.52
C ASN A 81 -4.75 -12.17 -12.68
N ASP A 82 -5.27 -10.96 -12.40
CA ASP A 82 -5.65 -9.99 -13.43
C ASP A 82 -4.41 -9.29 -14.01
N GLU A 83 -4.18 -9.47 -15.31
CA GLU A 83 -2.96 -9.00 -15.99
C GLU A 83 -2.83 -7.46 -15.98
N ALA A 84 -3.94 -6.74 -16.15
CA ALA A 84 -3.95 -5.28 -16.11
C ALA A 84 -3.52 -4.77 -14.73
N SER A 85 -4.07 -5.34 -13.67
CA SER A 85 -3.71 -5.03 -12.30
C SER A 85 -2.27 -5.42 -11.96
N ARG A 86 -1.81 -6.60 -12.38
CA ARG A 86 -0.40 -7.02 -12.22
C ARG A 86 0.56 -6.05 -12.89
N THR A 87 0.24 -5.62 -14.12
CA THR A 87 1.06 -4.63 -14.85
C THR A 87 1.13 -3.30 -14.09
N HIS A 88 0.02 -2.86 -13.49
CA HIS A 88 0.00 -1.65 -12.67
C HIS A 88 0.86 -1.79 -11.41
N GLU A 89 0.75 -2.90 -10.68
CA GLU A 89 1.58 -3.14 -9.49
C GLU A 89 3.07 -3.25 -9.83
N LEU A 90 3.40 -3.88 -10.96
CA LEU A 90 4.79 -3.95 -11.44
C LEU A 90 5.38 -2.55 -11.70
N ARG A 91 4.62 -1.65 -12.34
CA ARG A 91 5.06 -0.26 -12.55
C ARG A 91 5.30 0.47 -11.22
N LYS A 92 4.50 0.19 -10.20
CA LYS A 92 4.73 0.74 -8.85
C LYS A 92 6.02 0.20 -8.24
N LEU A 93 6.30 -1.09 -8.36
CA LEU A 93 7.56 -1.69 -7.87
C LEU A 93 8.78 -1.00 -8.49
N VAL A 94 8.79 -0.82 -9.81
CA VAL A 94 9.85 -0.08 -10.52
C VAL A 94 9.99 1.36 -10.02
N LYS A 95 8.88 2.02 -9.65
CA LYS A 95 8.93 3.37 -9.09
C LYS A 95 9.49 3.40 -7.65
N ILE A 96 9.23 2.38 -6.86
CA ILE A 96 9.66 2.32 -5.45
C ILE A 96 11.17 2.09 -5.38
N GLU A 97 11.72 1.16 -6.17
CA GLU A 97 13.14 0.79 -6.02
C GLU A 97 14.03 1.04 -7.22
N GLY A 98 13.48 1.64 -8.27
CA GLY A 98 14.22 1.94 -9.50
C GLY A 98 14.09 0.87 -10.56
N ARG A 99 14.83 1.00 -11.66
CA ARG A 99 14.73 0.07 -12.80
C ARG A 99 15.57 -1.20 -12.64
N ASP A 100 16.58 -1.16 -11.78
CA ASP A 100 17.64 -2.19 -11.72
C ASP A 100 17.39 -3.30 -10.68
N ILE A 101 16.18 -3.37 -10.12
CA ILE A 101 15.79 -4.17 -8.93
C ILE A 101 16.01 -5.67 -9.10
N VAL A 102 15.83 -6.18 -10.32
CA VAL A 102 15.81 -7.64 -10.56
C VAL A 102 17.17 -8.29 -10.25
N ASN A 103 18.25 -7.51 -10.27
CA ASN A 103 19.60 -8.02 -10.01
C ASN A 103 19.93 -8.21 -8.52
N ASP A 104 19.29 -7.48 -7.60
CA ASP A 104 19.83 -7.32 -6.23
C ASP A 104 19.15 -8.17 -5.14
N LEU A 105 17.89 -8.59 -5.33
CA LEU A 105 17.13 -9.22 -4.22
C LEU A 105 17.29 -10.74 -4.11
N VAL A 106 17.72 -11.41 -5.18
CA VAL A 106 17.74 -12.89 -5.25
C VAL A 106 18.91 -13.47 -6.05
N GLY A 107 19.82 -12.63 -6.56
CA GLY A 107 20.89 -13.08 -7.46
C GLY A 107 20.36 -13.75 -8.74
N TRP A 108 19.10 -13.47 -9.10
CA TRP A 108 18.50 -14.01 -10.31
C TRP A 108 18.98 -13.21 -11.51
N THR A 109 19.48 -13.90 -12.53
CA THR A 109 19.77 -13.32 -13.84
C THR A 109 18.51 -13.16 -14.68
N THR A 110 17.35 -13.01 -14.04
CA THR A 110 16.10 -12.78 -14.75
C THR A 110 16.20 -11.38 -15.36
N PRO A 111 15.95 -11.23 -16.66
CA PRO A 111 15.89 -9.94 -17.31
C PRO A 111 15.10 -8.91 -16.50
N ALA A 112 15.50 -7.64 -16.55
CA ALA A 112 14.68 -6.56 -15.98
C ALA A 112 13.24 -6.74 -16.49
N TYR A 113 12.22 -6.46 -15.67
CA TYR A 113 10.82 -6.73 -16.08
C TYR A 113 10.38 -6.03 -17.37
N GLU A 114 11.16 -5.04 -17.85
CA GLU A 114 11.04 -4.37 -19.15
C GLU A 114 11.42 -5.26 -20.35
N GLU A 115 12.16 -6.35 -20.13
CA GLU A 115 12.58 -7.34 -21.14
C GLU A 115 11.62 -8.54 -21.23
N LEU A 116 10.56 -8.58 -20.40
CA LEU A 116 9.52 -9.60 -20.45
C LEU A 116 8.37 -9.27 -21.44
N TRP A 117 8.59 -8.27 -22.31
CA TRP A 117 7.66 -7.81 -23.35
C TRP A 117 8.33 -7.89 -24.72
#